data_AF-A0A2D9J1T2-F1
#
_entry.id   AF-A0A2D9J1T2-F1
#
_cell.length_a   1.000
_cell.length_b   1.000
_cell.length_c   1.000
_cell.angle_alpha   90.00
_cell.angle_beta   90.00
_cell.angle_gamma   90.00
#
_symmetry.space_group_name_H-M   'P 1'
#
loop_
_entity.id
_entity.type
_entity.pdbx_description
1 polymer ?
#
loop_
_entity_poly.entity_id
_entity_poly.type
_entity_poly.pdbx_seq_one_letter_code
_entity_poly.pdbx_strand_id
1 'polypeptide(L)'
;ATLEKYNVDSLSQLPINFRGIVMQADEEYGNKVWDKHFGKLYDQLKSQKQKYQISGFLNPFSSLQNLSMGFSGTDMYHHLNFLSQGEKYRRDFIKILNEKFTETYSADASFYQSINDFEYKVPYLSTFFWKYILDIIALLFWFLSSVLMINFFTKNKS
;
A
#
# COMPACT_ATOMS: atom_id res chain seq x y z
N ALA A 1 13.78 -29.15 16.06
CA ALA A 1 12.83 -28.02 16.13
C ALA A 1 11.39 -28.46 16.42
N THR A 2 10.52 -28.77 15.44
CA THR A 2 9.10 -29.07 15.76
C THR A 2 8.90 -30.39 16.53
N LEU A 3 9.50 -31.49 16.07
CA LEU A 3 9.43 -32.79 16.77
C LEU A 3 9.96 -32.70 18.21
N GLU A 4 11.11 -32.05 18.36
CA GLU A 4 11.76 -31.74 19.64
C GLU A 4 10.88 -30.88 20.56
N LYS A 5 10.19 -29.87 20.03
CA LYS A 5 9.24 -29.04 20.79
C LYS A 5 8.11 -29.86 21.40
N TYR A 6 7.66 -30.89 20.70
CA TYR A 6 6.61 -31.80 21.16
C TYR A 6 7.14 -33.07 21.84
N ASN A 7 8.48 -33.21 21.95
CA ASN A 7 9.16 -34.36 22.51
C ASN A 7 8.73 -35.71 21.90
N VAL A 8 8.66 -35.75 20.55
CA VAL A 8 8.29 -36.93 19.77
C VAL A 8 9.35 -37.27 18.72
N ASP A 9 9.39 -38.53 18.29
CA ASP A 9 10.42 -39.05 17.37
C ASP A 9 9.94 -39.13 15.92
N SER A 10 8.64 -39.00 15.66
CA SER A 10 8.08 -39.06 14.32
C SER A 10 6.90 -38.10 14.11
N LEU A 11 6.65 -37.74 12.83
CA LEU A 11 5.55 -36.85 12.46
C LEU A 11 4.17 -37.42 12.84
N SER A 12 4.00 -38.74 12.84
CA SER A 12 2.73 -39.39 13.19
C SER A 12 2.38 -39.29 14.67
N GLN A 13 3.37 -38.98 15.53
CA GLN A 13 3.17 -38.78 16.97
C GLN A 13 2.83 -37.32 17.32
N LEU A 14 2.87 -36.40 16.36
CA LEU A 14 2.54 -35.00 16.61
C LEU A 14 1.04 -34.86 16.95
N PRO A 15 0.68 -34.15 18.03
CA PRO A 15 -0.71 -33.88 18.39
C PRO A 15 -1.34 -32.77 17.53
N ILE A 16 -0.69 -32.43 16.41
CA ILE A 16 -1.05 -31.35 15.49
C ILE A 16 -0.84 -31.81 14.05
N ASN A 17 -1.48 -31.14 13.12
CA ASN A 17 -1.26 -31.35 11.70
C ASN A 17 -0.02 -30.56 11.22
N PHE A 18 1.11 -31.26 11.10
CA PHE A 18 2.38 -30.68 10.64
C PHE A 18 2.28 -29.98 9.27
N ARG A 19 1.32 -30.37 8.41
CA ARG A 19 1.16 -29.76 7.09
C ARG A 19 0.79 -28.29 7.16
N GLY A 20 0.01 -27.86 8.17
CA GLY A 20 -0.30 -26.45 8.36
C GLY A 20 0.94 -25.61 8.69
N ILE A 21 1.91 -26.16 9.42
CA ILE A 21 3.20 -25.52 9.68
C ILE A 21 3.98 -25.35 8.38
N VAL A 22 4.04 -26.37 7.54
CA VAL A 22 4.73 -26.31 6.24
C VAL A 22 4.08 -25.26 5.34
N MET A 23 2.74 -25.26 5.24
CA MET A 23 1.99 -24.26 4.46
C MET A 23 2.28 -22.84 4.92
N GLN A 24 2.34 -22.60 6.24
CA GLN A 24 2.67 -21.28 6.77
C GLN A 24 4.12 -20.87 6.45
N ALA A 25 5.07 -21.81 6.53
CA ALA A 25 6.46 -21.55 6.15
C ALA A 25 6.61 -21.22 4.65
N ASP A 26 5.85 -21.91 3.80
CA ASP A 26 5.81 -21.63 2.35
C ASP A 26 5.24 -20.23 2.08
N GLU A 27 4.16 -19.83 2.76
CA GLU A 27 3.61 -18.47 2.67
C GLU A 27 4.61 -17.40 3.13
N GLU A 28 5.34 -17.64 4.22
CA GLU A 28 6.37 -16.71 4.70
C GLU A 28 7.52 -16.52 3.70
N TYR A 29 7.92 -17.60 3.02
CA TYR A 29 8.89 -17.50 1.94
C TYR A 29 8.31 -16.76 0.73
N GLY A 30 7.08 -17.09 0.33
CA GLY A 30 6.36 -16.42 -0.75
C GLY A 30 6.20 -14.91 -0.52
N ASN A 31 5.85 -14.51 0.70
CA ASN A 31 5.74 -13.12 1.13
C ASN A 31 7.05 -12.35 0.93
N LYS A 32 8.22 -12.96 1.22
CA LYS A 32 9.53 -12.32 0.98
C LYS A 32 9.79 -12.09 -0.51
N VAL A 33 9.43 -13.04 -1.37
CA VAL A 33 9.56 -12.90 -2.82
C VAL A 33 8.63 -11.78 -3.31
N TRP A 34 7.38 -11.77 -2.84
CA TRP A 34 6.42 -10.74 -3.14
C TRP A 34 6.92 -9.34 -2.75
N ASP A 35 7.37 -9.16 -1.50
CA ASP A 35 7.86 -7.89 -0.98
C ASP A 35 9.04 -7.36 -1.79
N LYS A 36 9.94 -8.25 -2.25
CA LYS A 36 11.06 -7.87 -3.12
C LYS A 36 10.59 -7.33 -4.47
N HIS A 37 9.68 -8.03 -5.14
CA HIS A 37 9.27 -7.67 -6.50
C HIS A 37 8.28 -6.49 -6.51
N PHE A 38 7.23 -6.56 -5.70
CA PHE A 38 6.25 -5.48 -5.61
C PHE A 38 6.79 -4.25 -4.89
N GLY A 39 7.64 -4.41 -3.88
CA GLY A 39 8.33 -3.28 -3.25
C GLY A 39 9.13 -2.47 -4.28
N LYS A 40 9.91 -3.15 -5.11
CA LYS A 40 10.66 -2.51 -6.21
C LYS A 40 9.74 -1.79 -7.20
N LEU A 41 8.63 -2.42 -7.60
CA LEU A 41 7.63 -1.80 -8.47
C LEU A 41 7.04 -0.54 -7.83
N TYR A 42 6.67 -0.59 -6.56
CA TYR A 42 6.10 0.55 -5.84
C TYR A 42 7.08 1.71 -5.77
N ASP A 43 8.37 1.45 -5.58
CA ASP A 43 9.39 2.49 -5.58
C ASP A 43 9.60 3.10 -6.97
N GLN A 44 9.50 2.31 -8.04
CA GLN A 44 9.50 2.83 -9.41
C GLN A 44 8.29 3.73 -9.67
N LEU A 45 7.09 3.32 -9.25
CA LEU A 45 5.88 4.13 -9.39
C LEU A 45 6.00 5.46 -8.61
N LYS A 46 6.51 5.43 -7.37
CA LYS A 46 6.80 6.64 -6.59
C LYS A 46 7.76 7.57 -7.32
N SER A 47 8.84 7.05 -7.89
CA SER A 47 9.79 7.84 -8.66
C SER A 47 9.16 8.45 -9.92
N GLN A 48 8.35 7.69 -10.66
CA GLN A 48 7.63 8.19 -11.83
C GLN A 48 6.65 9.31 -11.47
N LYS A 49 5.89 9.15 -10.37
CA LYS A 49 4.99 10.18 -9.85
C LYS A 49 5.75 11.44 -9.46
N GLN A 50 6.87 11.34 -8.76
CA GLN A 50 7.69 12.51 -8.42
C GLN A 50 8.18 13.27 -9.66
N LYS A 51 8.63 12.55 -10.70
CA LYS A 51 9.02 13.18 -11.97
C LYS A 51 7.84 13.89 -12.64
N TYR A 52 6.64 13.28 -12.60
CA TYR A 52 5.42 13.91 -13.10
C TYR A 52 5.05 15.16 -12.29
N GLN A 53 5.23 15.17 -10.98
CA GLN A 53 5.03 16.35 -10.13
C GLN A 53 6.02 17.47 -10.48
N ILE A 54 7.29 17.14 -10.72
CA ILE A 54 8.31 18.12 -11.15
C ILE A 54 7.96 18.73 -12.51
N SER A 55 7.37 17.96 -13.44
CA SER A 55 6.90 18.54 -14.72
C SER A 55 5.82 19.62 -14.55
N GLY A 56 5.20 19.71 -13.37
CA GLY A 56 4.29 20.79 -12.97
C GLY A 56 4.86 22.21 -13.11
N PHE A 57 6.17 22.37 -12.93
CA PHE A 57 6.86 23.66 -13.13
C PHE A 57 6.91 24.07 -14.60
N LEU A 58 6.83 23.11 -15.53
CA LEU A 58 6.76 23.35 -16.97
C LEU A 58 5.31 23.43 -17.46
N ASN A 59 4.42 22.61 -16.89
CA ASN A 59 3.01 22.55 -17.23
C ASN A 59 2.14 22.56 -15.96
N PRO A 60 1.45 23.68 -15.65
CA PRO A 60 0.64 23.79 -14.42
C PRO A 60 -0.49 22.75 -14.35
N PHE A 61 -0.96 22.26 -15.50
CA PHE A 61 -2.03 21.27 -15.56
C PHE A 61 -1.63 19.94 -14.89
N SER A 62 -0.37 19.53 -14.98
CA SER A 62 0.12 18.31 -14.34
C SER A 62 -0.01 18.36 -12.81
N SER A 63 0.35 19.49 -12.20
CA SER A 63 0.20 19.67 -10.74
C SER A 63 -1.25 19.84 -10.31
N LEU A 64 -2.07 20.54 -11.10
CA LEU A 64 -3.50 20.65 -10.83
C LEU A 64 -4.19 19.29 -10.85
N GLN A 65 -3.91 18.49 -11.89
CA GLN A 65 -4.45 17.14 -12.03
C GLN A 65 -4.00 16.23 -10.88
N ASN A 66 -2.71 16.28 -10.50
CA ASN A 66 -2.18 15.50 -9.38
C ASN A 66 -2.86 15.84 -8.06
N LEU A 67 -3.02 17.13 -7.75
CA LEU A 67 -3.70 17.58 -6.55
C LEU A 67 -5.17 17.15 -6.55
N SER A 68 -5.88 17.35 -7.67
CA SER A 68 -7.27 16.93 -7.79
C SER A 68 -7.45 15.43 -7.50
N MET A 69 -6.65 14.57 -8.13
CA MET A 69 -6.70 13.13 -7.86
C MET A 69 -6.32 12.79 -6.41
N GLY A 70 -5.33 13.51 -5.85
CA GLY A 70 -4.90 13.34 -4.47
C GLY A 70 -5.99 13.68 -3.46
N PHE A 71 -6.73 14.77 -3.67
CA PHE A 71 -7.87 15.17 -2.84
C PHE A 71 -9.08 14.23 -3.03
N SER A 72 -9.30 13.71 -4.23
CA SER A 72 -10.37 12.75 -4.51
C SER A 72 -10.05 11.32 -4.07
N GLY A 73 -8.82 11.06 -3.60
CA GLY A 73 -8.39 9.72 -3.21
C GLY A 73 -8.23 8.74 -4.38
N THR A 74 -8.16 9.25 -5.61
CA THR A 74 -8.09 8.45 -6.86
C THR A 74 -6.66 8.39 -7.43
N ASP A 75 -5.68 8.90 -6.69
CA ASP A 75 -4.31 8.94 -7.12
C ASP A 75 -3.54 7.63 -6.82
N MET A 76 -2.31 7.56 -7.32
CA MET A 76 -1.45 6.39 -7.15
C MET A 76 -1.09 6.13 -5.67
N TYR A 77 -0.93 7.15 -4.83
CA TYR A 77 -0.61 6.93 -3.41
C TYR A 77 -1.75 6.27 -2.65
N HIS A 78 -3.01 6.66 -2.90
CA HIS A 78 -4.18 6.01 -2.33
C HIS A 78 -4.33 4.58 -2.85
N HIS A 79 -4.10 4.36 -4.15
CA HIS A 79 -4.13 3.02 -4.73
C HIS A 79 -3.10 2.08 -4.08
N LEU A 80 -1.84 2.52 -3.94
CA LEU A 80 -0.80 1.71 -3.29
C LEU A 80 -1.11 1.47 -1.80
N ASN A 81 -1.74 2.42 -1.12
CA ASN A 81 -2.16 2.25 0.26
C ASN A 81 -3.26 1.18 0.41
N PHE A 82 -4.26 1.20 -0.49
CA PHE A 82 -5.27 0.16 -0.56
C PHE A 82 -4.65 -1.22 -0.79
N LEU A 83 -3.75 -1.35 -1.77
CA LEU A 83 -3.05 -2.62 -2.04
C LEU A 83 -2.25 -3.11 -0.83
N SER A 84 -1.56 -2.20 -0.14
CA SER A 84 -0.80 -2.55 1.06
C SER A 84 -1.70 -3.03 2.21
N GLN A 85 -2.87 -2.41 2.40
CA GLN A 85 -3.82 -2.86 3.42
C GLN A 85 -4.45 -4.21 3.06
N GLY A 86 -4.83 -4.39 1.79
CA GLY A 86 -5.37 -5.66 1.30
C GLY A 86 -4.36 -6.80 1.39
N GLU A 87 -3.09 -6.57 1.06
CA GLU A 87 -2.04 -7.59 1.18
C GLU A 87 -1.77 -7.94 2.65
N LYS A 88 -1.78 -6.96 3.55
CA LYS A 88 -1.69 -7.24 4.99
C LYS A 88 -2.86 -8.12 5.46
N TYR A 89 -4.08 -7.74 5.09
CA TYR A 89 -5.27 -8.53 5.40
C TYR A 89 -5.18 -9.96 4.84
N ARG A 90 -4.75 -10.13 3.59
CA ARG A 90 -4.57 -11.46 2.97
C ARG A 90 -3.59 -12.32 3.77
N ARG A 91 -2.45 -11.77 4.17
CA ARG A 91 -1.45 -12.50 4.96
C ARG A 91 -1.99 -12.93 6.32
N ASP A 92 -2.67 -12.02 7.01
CA ASP A 92 -3.30 -12.29 8.30
C ASP A 92 -4.40 -13.37 8.15
N PHE A 93 -5.23 -13.27 7.10
CA PHE A 93 -6.27 -14.22 6.77
C PHE A 93 -5.72 -15.63 6.51
N ILE A 94 -4.74 -15.76 5.61
CA ILE A 94 -4.11 -17.05 5.29
C ILE A 94 -3.41 -17.65 6.51
N LYS A 95 -2.78 -16.81 7.34
CA LYS A 95 -2.16 -17.26 8.58
C LYS A 95 -3.19 -17.87 9.54
N ILE A 96 -4.33 -17.21 9.75
CA ILE A 96 -5.43 -17.74 10.56
C ILE A 96 -5.91 -19.10 10.03
N LEU A 97 -6.04 -19.25 8.71
CA LEU A 97 -6.43 -20.51 8.09
C LEU A 97 -5.38 -21.61 8.29
N ASN A 98 -4.09 -21.31 8.09
CA ASN A 98 -3.00 -22.27 8.26
C ASN A 98 -2.82 -22.69 9.72
N GLU A 99 -2.97 -21.76 10.66
CA GLU A 99 -2.98 -22.03 12.10
C GLU A 99 -4.14 -22.95 12.46
N LYS A 100 -5.36 -22.65 11.96
CA LYS A 100 -6.50 -23.52 12.19
C LYS A 100 -6.30 -24.92 11.61
N PHE A 101 -5.72 -25.00 10.41
CA PHE A 101 -5.42 -26.28 9.76
C PHE A 101 -4.33 -27.07 10.50
N THR A 102 -3.44 -26.38 11.22
CA THR A 102 -2.43 -27.00 12.11
C THR A 102 -3.09 -27.62 13.34
N GLU A 103 -4.12 -26.97 13.90
CA GLU A 103 -4.88 -27.52 15.03
C GLU A 103 -5.77 -28.70 14.62
N THR A 104 -6.48 -28.57 13.50
CA THR A 104 -7.48 -29.56 13.07
C THR A 104 -7.65 -29.55 11.55
N TYR A 105 -7.95 -30.72 10.97
CA TYR A 105 -8.15 -30.88 9.52
C TYR A 105 -9.43 -30.20 8.99
N SER A 106 -10.35 -29.82 9.88
CA SER A 106 -11.64 -29.23 9.50
C SER A 106 -12.01 -28.07 10.41
N ALA A 107 -12.56 -27.01 9.81
CA ALA A 107 -13.18 -25.91 10.51
C ALA A 107 -14.68 -25.87 10.19
N ASP A 108 -15.49 -25.48 11.18
CA ASP A 108 -16.93 -25.32 11.02
C ASP A 108 -17.29 -23.92 10.50
N ALA A 109 -18.57 -23.69 10.22
CA ALA A 109 -19.04 -22.39 9.75
C ALA A 109 -18.79 -21.27 10.78
N SER A 110 -18.84 -21.59 12.08
CA SER A 110 -18.65 -20.61 13.15
C SER A 110 -17.24 -20.02 13.15
N PHE A 111 -16.23 -20.85 12.89
CA PHE A 111 -14.85 -20.39 12.69
C PHE A 111 -14.74 -19.38 11.54
N TYR A 112 -15.25 -19.70 10.35
CA TYR A 112 -15.14 -18.78 9.21
C TYR A 112 -15.86 -17.45 9.46
N GLN A 113 -17.00 -17.48 10.14
CA GLN A 113 -17.75 -16.28 10.52
C GLN A 113 -17.04 -15.42 11.57
N SER A 114 -16.11 -16.00 12.34
CA SER A 114 -15.33 -15.26 13.34
C SER A 114 -14.19 -14.43 12.75
N ILE A 115 -13.84 -14.68 11.48
CA ILE A 115 -12.76 -13.94 10.81
C ILE A 115 -13.34 -12.60 10.33
N ASN A 116 -12.73 -11.50 10.76
CA ASN A 116 -13.18 -10.16 10.36
C ASN A 116 -13.06 -9.99 8.84
N ASP A 117 -14.03 -9.32 8.23
CA ASP A 117 -13.97 -8.93 6.83
C ASP A 117 -12.90 -7.84 6.60
N PHE A 118 -12.47 -7.70 5.34
CA PHE A 118 -11.57 -6.63 4.95
C PHE A 118 -12.29 -5.28 4.96
N GLU A 119 -11.88 -4.41 5.88
CA GLU A 119 -12.30 -3.01 5.91
C GLU A 119 -11.16 -2.08 5.50
N TYR A 120 -11.32 -1.41 4.36
CA TYR A 120 -10.34 -0.42 3.91
C TYR A 120 -10.39 0.85 4.75
N LYS A 121 -9.27 1.21 5.37
CA LYS A 121 -9.13 2.47 6.11
C LYS A 121 -8.57 3.55 5.19
N VAL A 122 -9.45 4.41 4.68
CA VAL A 122 -9.05 5.55 3.84
C VAL A 122 -8.07 6.43 4.63
N PRO A 123 -6.87 6.73 4.08
CA PRO A 123 -5.91 7.57 4.77
C PRO A 123 -6.44 9.00 4.90
N TYR A 124 -6.20 9.63 6.06
CA TYR A 124 -6.50 11.04 6.22
C TYR A 124 -5.64 11.88 5.28
N LEU A 125 -6.20 13.00 4.81
CA LEU A 125 -5.50 13.95 3.93
C LEU A 125 -4.16 14.42 4.51
N SER A 126 -4.10 14.61 5.84
CA SER A 126 -2.87 15.00 6.56
C SER A 126 -1.73 13.99 6.38
N THR A 127 -2.05 12.70 6.27
CA THR A 127 -1.07 11.62 6.08
C THR A 127 -0.29 11.80 4.78
N PHE A 128 -0.96 12.31 3.74
CA PHE A 128 -0.39 12.45 2.41
C PHE A 128 -0.04 13.88 2.03
N PHE A 129 -0.29 14.87 2.91
CA PHE A 129 -0.03 16.28 2.63
C PHE A 129 1.37 16.53 2.05
N TRP A 130 2.40 15.97 2.68
CA TRP A 130 3.79 16.12 2.24
C TRP A 130 4.07 15.52 0.87
N LYS A 131 3.26 14.57 0.41
CA LYS A 131 3.41 13.96 -0.92
C LYS A 131 3.02 14.92 -2.05
N TYR A 132 2.26 15.98 -1.75
CA TYR A 132 1.76 16.93 -2.75
C TYR A 132 2.40 18.31 -2.67
N ILE A 133 3.40 18.50 -1.80
CA ILE A 133 4.03 19.80 -1.59
C ILE A 133 4.65 20.37 -2.88
N LEU A 134 5.23 19.50 -3.72
CA LEU A 134 5.78 19.90 -5.02
C LEU A 134 4.70 20.44 -5.95
N ASP A 135 3.53 19.82 -5.99
CA ASP A 135 2.42 20.29 -6.82
C ASP A 135 1.89 21.64 -6.30
N ILE A 136 1.79 21.82 -4.99
CA ILE A 136 1.37 23.09 -4.38
C ILE A 136 2.37 24.20 -4.73
N ILE A 137 3.68 23.94 -4.58
CA ILE A 137 4.73 24.91 -4.91
C ILE A 137 4.69 25.25 -6.41
N ALA A 138 4.52 24.26 -7.29
CA ALA A 138 4.43 24.50 -8.73
C ALA A 138 3.22 25.38 -9.09
N LEU A 139 2.05 25.13 -8.49
CA LEU A 139 0.87 25.97 -8.70
C LEU A 139 1.05 27.39 -8.15
N LEU A 140 1.66 27.54 -6.96
CA LEU A 140 1.99 28.85 -6.41
C LEU A 140 2.97 29.61 -7.30
N PHE A 141 3.98 28.93 -7.84
CA PHE A 141 4.90 29.50 -8.81
C PHE A 141 4.18 30.04 -10.05
N TRP A 142 3.25 29.26 -10.63
CA TRP A 142 2.47 29.68 -11.79
C TRP A 142 1.49 30.81 -11.47
N PHE A 143 0.86 30.77 -10.30
CA PHE A 143 -0.01 31.84 -9.82
C PHE A 143 0.76 33.16 -9.71
N LEU A 144 1.89 33.17 -9.01
CA LEU A 144 2.73 34.36 -8.86
C LEU A 144 3.27 34.85 -10.20
N SER A 145 3.75 33.94 -11.06
CA SER A 145 4.24 34.28 -12.39
C SER A 145 3.15 34.96 -13.24
N SER A 146 1.91 34.46 -13.18
CA SER A 146 0.77 35.05 -13.89
C SER A 146 0.44 36.45 -13.37
N VAL A 147 0.40 36.64 -12.06
CA VAL A 147 0.16 37.96 -11.43
C VAL A 147 1.27 38.96 -11.82
N LEU A 148 2.53 38.55 -11.79
CA LEU A 148 3.66 39.39 -12.18
C LEU A 148 3.62 39.77 -13.66
N MET A 149 3.33 38.82 -14.55
CA MET A 149 3.18 39.08 -15.98
C MET A 149 2.06 40.09 -16.24
N ILE A 150 0.88 39.90 -15.64
CA ILE A 150 -0.26 40.81 -15.80
C ILE A 150 0.12 42.23 -15.34
N ASN A 151 0.75 42.37 -14.18
CA ASN A 151 1.19 43.66 -13.65
C ASN A 151 2.23 44.34 -14.56
N PHE A 152 3.18 43.58 -15.09
CA PHE A 152 4.21 44.09 -16.00
C PHE A 152 3.60 44.60 -17.32
N PHE A 153 2.72 43.81 -17.96
CA PHE A 153 2.09 44.21 -19.22
C PHE A 153 1.10 45.37 -19.06
N THR A 154 0.46 45.49 -17.90
CA THR A 154 -0.46 46.59 -17.62
C THR A 154 0.30 47.90 -17.38
N LYS A 155 1.44 47.86 -16.68
CA LYS A 155 2.30 49.05 -16.46
C LYS A 155 2.95 49.58 -17.74
N ASN A 156 3.35 48.70 -18.67
CA ASN A 156 3.95 49.13 -19.94
C ASN A 156 2.95 49.72 -20.95
N LYS A 157 1.63 49.64 -20.69
CA LYS A 157 0.59 50.20 -21.55
C LYS A 157 -0.01 51.52 -21.02
N SER A 158 0.37 51.95 -19.82
CA SER A 158 -0.02 53.23 -19.20
C SER A 158 1.13 54.22 -19.23
#